data_AF-A0A661W4M8-F1
#
_entry.id   AF-A0A661W4M8-F1
#
_cell.length_a   1.000
_cell.length_b   1.000
_cell.length_c   1.000
_cell.angle_alpha   90.00
_cell.angle_beta   90.00
_cell.angle_gamma   90.00
#
_symmetry.space_group_name_H-M   'P 1'
#
loop_
_entity.id
_entity.type
_entity.pdbx_description
1 polymer ?
#
loop_
_entity_poly.entity_id
_entity_poly.type
_entity_poly.pdbx_seq_one_letter_code
_entity_poly.pdbx_strand_id
1 'polypeptide(L)'
;MILLTLLAGGVGLWQVLTVGQAISDALEKEQQRAWSLELLAAGHRLVAALDHMLLTEDPTLMSTDVPVSLGTLMFYMETMQESRGETEAGALFEEIQVTYSRLRQAVKEVDVLARQKRWTEVRVTLEQKVRPANRRMNLLLRRLVRQA
;
A
#
# COMPACT_ATOMS: atom_id res chain seq x y z
N MET A 1 14.77 20.88 51.67
CA MET A 1 15.59 20.18 50.65
C MET A 1 14.88 19.00 49.98
N ILE A 2 13.98 18.27 50.64
CA ILE A 2 13.30 17.07 50.07
C ILE A 2 12.29 17.40 48.94
N LEU A 3 11.68 18.59 48.94
CA LEU A 3 10.71 19.01 47.91
C LEU A 3 11.32 19.25 46.52
N LEU A 4 12.59 19.66 46.43
CA LEU A 4 13.27 19.93 45.15
C LEU A 4 13.71 18.64 44.45
N THR A 5 14.06 17.60 45.20
CA THR A 5 14.42 16.27 44.67
C THR A 5 13.22 15.49 44.12
N LEU A 6 12.02 15.66 44.70
CA LEU A 6 10.78 15.07 44.18
C LEU A 6 10.35 15.70 42.85
N LEU A 7 10.51 17.03 42.74
CA LEU A 7 10.27 17.76 41.48
C LEU A 7 11.29 17.38 40.40
N ALA A 8 12.56 17.22 40.75
CA ALA A 8 13.59 16.78 39.80
C ALA A 8 13.36 15.32 39.32
N GLY A 9 12.92 14.42 40.22
CA GLY A 9 12.57 13.05 39.88
C GLY A 9 11.32 12.94 38.99
N GLY A 10 10.30 13.78 39.23
CA GLY A 10 9.11 13.86 38.39
C GLY A 10 9.37 14.44 37.00
N VAL A 11 10.23 15.47 36.90
CA VAL A 11 10.64 16.06 35.61
C VAL A 11 11.51 15.08 34.81
N GLY A 12 12.42 14.34 35.45
CA GLY A 12 13.23 13.31 34.79
C GLY A 12 12.41 12.15 34.23
N LEU A 13 11.41 11.65 34.97
CA LEU A 13 10.51 10.60 34.48
C LEU A 13 9.62 11.09 33.32
N TRP A 14 9.14 12.34 33.40
CA TRP A 14 8.33 12.95 32.35
C TRP A 14 9.14 13.17 31.06
N GLN A 15 10.41 13.56 31.17
CA GLN A 15 11.31 13.66 30.02
C GLN A 15 11.60 12.30 29.38
N VAL A 16 11.80 11.24 30.17
CA VAL A 16 11.99 9.88 29.63
C VAL A 16 10.72 9.37 28.94
N LEU A 17 9.54 9.62 29.51
CA LEU A 17 8.26 9.22 28.90
C LEU A 17 7.98 9.99 27.61
N THR A 18 8.21 11.31 27.58
CA THR A 18 7.99 12.14 26.38
C THR A 18 8.98 11.82 25.26
N VAL A 19 10.26 11.55 25.58
CA VAL A 19 11.26 11.09 24.61
C VAL A 19 10.92 9.70 24.10
N GLY A 20 10.52 8.77 24.97
CA GLY A 20 10.09 7.42 24.57
C GLY A 20 8.88 7.45 23.64
N GLN A 21 7.90 8.29 23.95
CA GLN A 21 6.71 8.48 23.11
C GLN A 21 7.08 9.11 21.75
N ALA A 22 7.93 10.15 21.74
CA ALA A 22 8.39 10.76 20.49
C ALA A 22 9.20 9.79 19.61
N ILE A 23 9.99 8.90 20.21
CA ILE A 23 10.72 7.84 19.48
C ILE A 23 9.74 6.80 18.91
N SER A 24 8.74 6.37 19.70
CA SER A 24 7.70 5.44 19.23
C SER A 24 6.93 6.03 18.04
N ASP A 25 6.48 7.28 18.16
CA ASP A 25 5.76 7.99 17.09
C ASP A 25 6.63 8.14 15.82
N ALA A 26 7.94 8.42 15.99
CA ALA A 26 8.87 8.51 14.87
C ALA A 26 9.05 7.15 14.17
N LEU A 27 9.19 6.07 14.95
CA LEU A 27 9.36 4.72 14.43
C LEU A 27 8.10 4.25 13.69
N GLU A 28 6.91 4.52 14.22
CA GLU A 28 5.63 4.22 13.56
C GLU A 28 5.50 4.96 12.22
N LYS A 29 5.89 6.24 12.14
CA LYS A 29 5.87 7.01 10.90
C LYS A 29 6.88 6.50 9.86
N GLU A 30 8.09 6.11 10.29
CA GLU A 30 9.07 5.49 9.39
C GLU A 30 8.56 4.16 8.85
N GLN A 31 7.97 3.33 9.71
CA GLN A 31 7.39 2.05 9.34
C GLN A 31 6.24 2.21 8.33
N GLN A 32 5.35 3.17 8.57
CA GLN A 32 4.24 3.46 7.65
C GLN A 32 4.73 3.95 6.28
N ARG A 33 5.82 4.74 6.25
CA ARG A 33 6.48 5.14 5.00
C ARG A 33 7.06 3.93 4.27
N ALA A 34 7.73 3.04 4.97
CA ALA A 34 8.30 1.83 4.39
C ALA A 34 7.20 0.94 3.76
N TRP A 35 6.10 0.69 4.47
CA TRP A 35 4.97 -0.07 3.93
C TRP A 35 4.31 0.60 2.72
N SER A 36 4.20 1.93 2.73
CA SER A 36 3.67 2.67 1.59
C SER A 36 4.58 2.56 0.36
N LEU A 37 5.91 2.53 0.55
CA LEU A 37 6.86 2.28 -0.54
C LEU A 37 6.74 0.87 -1.10
N GLU A 38 6.56 -0.14 -0.24
CA GLU A 38 6.34 -1.52 -0.67
C GLU A 38 5.07 -1.65 -1.51
N LEU A 39 3.98 -0.99 -1.12
CA LEU A 39 2.74 -0.95 -1.91
C LEU A 39 2.93 -0.29 -3.28
N LEU A 40 3.64 0.85 -3.33
CA LEU A 40 3.96 1.51 -4.59
C LEU A 40 4.80 0.58 -5.48
N ALA A 41 5.82 -0.07 -4.92
CA ALA A 41 6.68 -1.00 -5.64
C ALA A 41 5.90 -2.21 -6.16
N ALA A 42 4.98 -2.77 -5.37
CA ALA A 42 4.13 -3.89 -5.78
C ALA A 42 3.17 -3.48 -6.92
N GLY A 43 2.59 -2.28 -6.86
CA GLY A 43 1.76 -1.74 -7.94
C GLY A 43 2.54 -1.55 -9.25
N HIS A 44 3.80 -1.13 -9.17
CA HIS A 44 4.67 -1.05 -10.35
C HIS A 44 5.05 -2.42 -10.91
N ARG A 45 5.43 -3.37 -10.04
CA ARG A 45 5.73 -4.77 -10.43
C ARG A 45 4.54 -5.44 -11.10
N LEU A 46 3.32 -5.21 -10.60
CA LEU A 46 2.09 -5.72 -11.21
C LEU A 46 1.91 -5.24 -12.65
N VAL A 47 2.04 -3.93 -12.90
CA VAL A 47 1.89 -3.38 -14.25
C VAL A 47 3.00 -3.90 -15.16
N ALA A 48 4.24 -3.96 -14.69
CA ALA A 48 5.36 -4.49 -15.46
C ALA A 48 5.17 -5.97 -15.86
N ALA A 49 4.65 -6.80 -14.95
CA ALA A 49 4.36 -8.20 -15.24
C ALA A 49 3.26 -8.35 -16.31
N LEU A 50 2.22 -7.53 -16.24
CA LEU A 50 1.14 -7.52 -17.23
C LEU A 50 1.59 -6.98 -18.59
N ASP A 51 2.47 -5.98 -18.60
CA ASP A 51 3.08 -5.47 -19.82
C ASP A 51 3.99 -6.52 -20.46
N HIS A 52 4.78 -7.24 -19.65
CA HIS A 52 5.60 -8.35 -20.15
C HIS A 52 4.74 -9.44 -20.78
N MET A 53 3.65 -9.85 -20.11
CA MET A 53 2.68 -10.80 -20.65
C MET A 53 2.06 -10.33 -21.98
N LEU A 54 1.69 -9.04 -22.08
CA LEU A 54 1.15 -8.48 -23.32
C LEU A 54 2.19 -8.45 -24.45
N LEU A 55 3.46 -8.17 -24.14
CA LEU A 55 4.54 -8.12 -25.12
C LEU A 55 4.91 -9.49 -25.67
N THR A 56 4.88 -10.53 -24.82
CA THR A 56 5.18 -11.90 -25.23
C THR A 56 3.95 -12.67 -25.70
N GLU A 57 2.75 -12.10 -25.51
CA GLU A 57 1.46 -12.75 -25.80
C GLU A 57 1.35 -14.14 -25.16
N ASP A 58 1.90 -14.29 -23.94
CA ASP A 58 1.95 -15.55 -23.22
C ASP A 58 1.04 -15.50 -21.97
N PRO A 59 -0.13 -16.17 -21.99
CA PRO A 59 -1.05 -16.14 -20.86
C PRO A 59 -0.54 -16.91 -19.63
N THR A 60 0.49 -17.75 -19.77
CA THR A 60 1.04 -18.50 -18.62
C THR A 60 1.75 -17.58 -17.63
N LEU A 61 2.21 -16.41 -18.09
CA LEU A 61 2.82 -15.38 -17.25
C LEU A 61 1.82 -14.74 -16.26
N MET A 62 0.51 -14.94 -16.42
CA MET A 62 -0.47 -14.55 -15.40
C MET A 62 -0.34 -15.33 -14.10
N SER A 63 0.34 -16.48 -14.10
CA SER A 63 0.51 -17.32 -12.91
C SER A 63 1.86 -17.15 -12.22
N THR A 64 2.70 -16.19 -12.67
CA THR A 64 4.01 -15.91 -12.07
C THR A 64 3.96 -14.68 -11.15
N ASP A 65 4.33 -13.51 -11.65
CA ASP A 65 4.58 -12.31 -10.83
C ASP A 65 3.30 -11.52 -10.50
N VAL A 66 2.22 -11.75 -11.25
CA VAL A 66 0.92 -11.09 -11.05
C VAL A 66 0.29 -11.46 -9.70
N PRO A 67 0.13 -12.76 -9.34
CA PRO A 67 -0.38 -13.15 -8.02
C PRO A 67 0.49 -12.66 -6.88
N VAL A 68 1.82 -12.70 -7.03
CA VAL A 68 2.77 -12.22 -6.02
C VAL A 68 2.55 -10.74 -5.77
N SER A 69 2.48 -9.93 -6.83
CA SER A 69 2.29 -8.48 -6.71
C SER A 69 0.94 -8.13 -6.09
N LEU A 70 -0.14 -8.84 -6.45
CA LEU A 70 -1.46 -8.66 -5.81
C LEU A 70 -1.44 -9.08 -4.33
N GLY A 71 -0.77 -10.18 -4.00
CA GLY A 71 -0.61 -10.64 -2.62
C GLY A 71 0.16 -9.64 -1.76
N THR A 72 1.26 -9.08 -2.28
CA THR A 72 2.03 -8.01 -1.61
C THR A 72 1.18 -6.75 -1.40
N LEU A 73 0.37 -6.36 -2.39
CA LEU A 73 -0.56 -5.25 -2.25
C LEU A 73 -1.57 -5.48 -1.12
N MET A 74 -2.18 -6.66 -1.07
CA MET A 74 -3.14 -7.02 -0.02
C MET A 74 -2.48 -7.00 1.36
N PHE A 75 -1.35 -7.70 1.50
CA PHE A 75 -0.63 -7.86 2.76
C PHE A 75 -0.26 -6.52 3.41
N TYR A 76 0.37 -5.61 2.67
CA TYR A 76 0.78 -4.33 3.24
C TYR A 76 -0.39 -3.38 3.47
N MET A 77 -1.47 -3.47 2.69
CA MET A 77 -2.69 -2.71 3.00
C MET A 77 -3.32 -3.17 4.31
N GLU A 78 -3.45 -4.49 4.53
CA GLU A 78 -3.97 -5.07 5.77
C GLU A 78 -3.06 -4.69 6.96
N THR A 79 -1.75 -4.81 6.79
CA THR A 79 -0.76 -4.43 7.82
C THR A 79 -0.91 -2.95 8.22
N MET A 80 -1.05 -2.03 7.25
CA MET A 80 -1.25 -0.61 7.54
C MET A 80 -2.61 -0.28 8.14
N GLN A 81 -3.62 -1.12 7.92
CA GLN A 81 -4.93 -0.99 8.54
C GLN A 81 -4.92 -1.48 9.99
N GLU A 82 -4.25 -2.60 10.27
CA GLU A 82 -4.11 -3.15 11.63
C GLU A 82 -3.26 -2.25 12.53
N SER A 83 -2.24 -1.58 11.96
CA SER A 83 -1.40 -0.64 12.71
C SER A 83 -2.11 0.66 13.07
N ARG A 84 -3.36 0.86 12.64
CA ARG A 84 -4.14 2.04 13.01
C ARG A 84 -4.91 1.81 14.30
N GLY A 85 -4.59 2.58 15.33
CA GLY A 85 -5.58 2.99 16.31
C GLY A 85 -6.72 3.80 15.67
N GLU A 86 -7.82 4.02 16.40
CA GLU A 86 -9.00 4.79 15.97
C GLU A 86 -8.62 6.21 15.49
N THR A 87 -8.32 6.39 14.20
CA THR A 87 -7.87 7.69 13.64
C THR A 87 -8.60 8.06 12.35
N GLU A 88 -8.71 9.37 12.12
CA GLU A 88 -9.51 10.08 11.10
C GLU A 88 -9.28 9.66 9.64
N ALA A 89 -8.17 9.00 9.32
CA ALA A 89 -7.86 8.69 7.93
C ALA A 89 -8.66 7.45 7.41
N GLY A 90 -9.72 7.02 8.13
CA GLY A 90 -10.54 5.83 7.85
C GLY A 90 -11.09 5.82 6.43
N ALA A 91 -11.68 6.94 6.01
CA ALA A 91 -12.19 7.13 4.66
C ALA A 91 -11.11 6.95 3.57
N LEU A 92 -9.85 7.35 3.83
CA LEU A 92 -8.77 7.16 2.87
C LEU A 92 -8.39 5.68 2.69
N PHE A 93 -8.46 4.88 3.77
CA PHE A 93 -8.24 3.44 3.66
C PHE A 93 -9.37 2.73 2.95
N GLU A 94 -10.62 3.12 3.19
CA GLU A 94 -11.76 2.62 2.43
C GLU A 94 -11.59 2.91 0.93
N GLU A 95 -11.18 4.14 0.58
CA GLU A 95 -10.87 4.49 -0.82
C GLU A 95 -9.74 3.62 -1.41
N ILE A 96 -8.70 3.34 -0.63
CA ILE A 96 -7.59 2.46 -1.02
C ILE A 96 -8.11 1.04 -1.27
N GLN A 97 -8.87 0.46 -0.34
CA GLN A 97 -9.44 -0.89 -0.48
C GLN A 97 -10.38 -1.01 -1.67
N VAL A 98 -11.24 -0.02 -1.90
CA VAL A 98 -12.13 0.02 -3.07
C VAL A 98 -11.30 0.08 -4.36
N THR A 99 -10.24 0.89 -4.37
CA THR A 99 -9.34 0.99 -5.54
C THR A 99 -8.61 -0.33 -5.79
N TYR A 100 -8.17 -1.02 -4.74
CA TYR A 100 -7.51 -2.33 -4.85
C TYR A 100 -8.49 -3.38 -5.41
N SER A 101 -9.72 -3.39 -4.90
CA SER A 101 -10.75 -4.32 -5.38
C SER A 101 -11.04 -4.12 -6.87
N ARG A 102 -11.10 -2.86 -7.34
CA ARG A 102 -11.23 -2.52 -8.76
C ARG A 102 -10.01 -2.97 -9.57
N LEU A 103 -8.80 -2.75 -9.05
CA LEU A 103 -7.55 -3.19 -9.69
C LEU A 103 -7.54 -4.72 -9.84
N ARG A 104 -7.83 -5.47 -8.77
CA ARG A 104 -7.90 -6.93 -8.77
C ARG A 104 -8.93 -7.45 -9.77
N GLN A 105 -10.11 -6.82 -9.84
CA GLN A 105 -11.13 -7.20 -10.81
C GLN A 105 -10.67 -6.94 -12.26
N ALA A 106 -10.02 -5.80 -12.52
CA ALA A 106 -9.47 -5.50 -13.84
C ALA A 106 -8.36 -6.48 -14.25
N VAL A 107 -7.50 -6.89 -13.32
CA VAL A 107 -6.48 -7.93 -13.57
C VAL A 107 -7.10 -9.28 -13.86
N LYS A 108 -8.19 -9.64 -13.17
CA LYS A 108 -8.95 -10.87 -13.48
C LYS A 108 -9.59 -10.83 -14.87
N GLU A 109 -10.09 -9.68 -15.30
CA GLU A 109 -10.58 -9.49 -16.67
C GLU A 109 -9.46 -9.67 -17.70
N VAL A 110 -8.27 -9.11 -17.43
CA VAL A 110 -7.08 -9.34 -18.25
C VAL A 110 -6.72 -10.82 -18.35
N ASP A 111 -6.73 -11.57 -17.24
CA ASP A 111 -6.47 -13.02 -17.23
C ASP A 111 -7.41 -13.78 -18.17
N VAL A 112 -8.72 -13.51 -18.05
CA VAL A 112 -9.73 -14.15 -18.89
C VAL A 112 -9.50 -13.83 -20.37
N LEU A 113 -9.23 -12.57 -20.71
CA LEU A 113 -9.00 -12.15 -22.09
C LEU A 113 -7.69 -12.73 -22.67
N ALA A 114 -6.63 -12.77 -21.86
CA ALA A 114 -5.33 -13.34 -22.26
C ALA A 114 -5.45 -14.84 -22.56
N ARG A 115 -6.18 -15.60 -21.72
CA ARG A 115 -6.44 -17.03 -21.97
C ARG A 115 -7.25 -17.28 -23.25
N GLN A 116 -8.09 -16.33 -23.63
CA GLN A 116 -8.83 -16.34 -24.90
C GLN A 116 -8.01 -15.82 -26.09
N LYS A 117 -6.74 -15.43 -25.88
CA LYS A 117 -5.85 -14.81 -26.89
C LYS A 117 -6.41 -13.51 -27.48
N ARG A 118 -7.23 -12.79 -26.72
CA ARG A 118 -7.84 -11.51 -27.11
C ARG A 118 -6.93 -10.33 -26.77
N TRP A 119 -5.76 -10.29 -27.41
CA TRP A 119 -4.67 -9.37 -27.03
C TRP A 119 -4.98 -7.89 -27.25
N THR A 120 -5.79 -7.58 -28.26
CA THR A 120 -6.29 -6.22 -28.48
C THR A 120 -7.12 -5.75 -27.29
N GLU A 121 -8.04 -6.59 -26.80
CA GLU A 121 -8.87 -6.29 -25.64
C GLU A 121 -8.06 -6.31 -24.34
N VAL A 122 -7.06 -7.18 -24.20
CA VAL A 122 -6.11 -7.13 -23.07
C VAL A 122 -5.45 -5.75 -23.02
N ARG A 123 -4.93 -5.26 -24.15
CA ARG A 123 -4.30 -3.93 -24.24
C ARG A 123 -5.26 -2.82 -23.84
N VAL A 124 -6.48 -2.85 -24.36
CA VAL A 124 -7.52 -1.86 -24.02
C VAL A 124 -7.85 -1.90 -22.52
N THR A 125 -8.05 -3.09 -21.94
CA THR A 125 -8.34 -3.27 -20.52
C THR A 125 -7.19 -2.80 -19.63
N LEU A 126 -5.93 -3.05 -20.03
CA LEU A 126 -4.76 -2.56 -19.32
C LEU A 126 -4.71 -1.02 -19.30
N GLU A 127 -4.91 -0.38 -20.45
CA GLU A 127 -4.90 1.09 -20.58
C GLU A 127 -6.05 1.76 -19.83
N GLN A 128 -7.26 1.19 -19.93
CA GLN A 128 -8.47 1.85 -19.45
C GLN A 128 -8.80 1.53 -18.00
N LYS A 129 -8.37 0.37 -17.48
CA LYS A 129 -8.76 -0.09 -16.14
C LYS A 129 -7.57 -0.29 -15.22
N VAL A 130 -6.58 -1.10 -15.62
CA VAL A 130 -5.47 -1.47 -14.73
C VAL A 130 -4.55 -0.27 -14.44
N ARG A 131 -4.02 0.40 -15.47
CA ARG A 131 -3.11 1.53 -15.26
C ARG A 131 -3.77 2.71 -14.53
N PRO A 132 -5.02 3.09 -14.84
CA PRO A 132 -5.72 4.13 -14.08
C PRO A 132 -5.97 3.74 -12.63
N ALA A 133 -6.38 2.50 -12.35
CA ALA A 133 -6.57 2.03 -10.98
C ALA A 133 -5.26 2.03 -10.19
N ASN A 134 -4.16 1.56 -10.78
CA ASN A 134 -2.83 1.61 -10.15
C ASN A 134 -2.35 3.05 -9.91
N ARG A 135 -2.58 3.97 -10.87
CA ARG A 135 -2.27 5.39 -10.69
C ARG A 135 -3.09 6.02 -9.56
N ARG A 136 -4.38 5.70 -9.46
CA ARG A 136 -5.24 6.16 -8.35
C ARG A 136 -4.73 5.63 -7.02
N MET A 137 -4.36 4.35 -6.97
CA MET A 137 -3.75 3.74 -5.79
C MET A 137 -2.52 4.52 -5.33
N ASN A 138 -1.58 4.78 -6.26
CA ASN A 138 -0.37 5.52 -5.96
C ASN A 138 -0.64 6.93 -5.41
N LEU A 139 -1.67 7.62 -5.93
CA LEU A 139 -2.07 8.93 -5.42
C LEU A 139 -2.64 8.85 -4.00
N LEU A 140 -3.46 7.84 -3.70
CA LEU A 140 -4.04 7.64 -2.37
C LEU A 140 -2.95 7.29 -1.34
N LEU A 141 -2.01 6.42 -1.69
CA LEU A 141 -0.87 6.08 -0.83
C LEU A 141 0.01 7.30 -0.54
N ARG A 142 0.28 8.15 -1.54
CA ARG A 142 1.01 9.41 -1.30
C ARG A 142 0.26 10.38 -0.39
N ARG A 143 -1.08 10.40 -0.44
CA ARG A 143 -1.90 11.19 0.49
C ARG A 143 -1.83 10.61 1.89
N LEU A 144 -1.89 9.29 2.03
CA LEU A 144 -1.80 8.58 3.30
C LEU A 144 -0.46 8.90 3.99
N VAL A 145 0.66 8.82 3.25
CA VAL A 145 2.00 9.16 3.76
C VAL A 145 2.12 10.63 4.17
N ARG A 146 1.38 11.55 3.55
CA ARG A 146 1.41 12.98 3.90
C ARG A 146 0.56 13.30 5.13
N GLN A 147 -0.43 12.46 5.45
CA GLN A 147 -1.33 12.64 6.59
C GLN A 147 -0.80 11.98 7.87
N ALA A 148 0.15 11.05 7.76
CA ALA A 148 0.86 10.42 8.87
C ALA A 148 2.10 11.22 9.30
#